data_AF-A0ABD0T679-F1
#
_entry.id   AF-A0ABD0T679-F1
#
_cell.length_a   1.000
_cell.length_b   1.000
_cell.length_c   1.000
_cell.angle_alpha   90.00
_cell.angle_beta   90.00
_cell.angle_gamma   90.00
#
_symmetry.space_group_name_H-M   'P 1'
#
loop_
_entity.id
_entity.type
_entity.pdbx_description
1 polymer ?
#
loop_
_entity_poly.entity_id
_entity_poly.type
_entity_poly.pdbx_seq_one_letter_code
_entity_poly.pdbx_strand_id
1 'polypeptide(L)'
;MTAQTAENEKLDSWRRKQLHGRHIKDLEQPHIDNEASNKWLKIGYLFPETEGFLISIQDQVVNTKNYRKFIIKDPCALDDRCRKCHKNPETIQHIINACPVLTQNDYTHRHNQIVHYVHQKLAIKHKLLPPKVQPYYQYTPKAVLETILTDKTIYCNRPDITLLDKTHKIAYLIDVAVPNTHNIKKAITDKIHKYSELKEEIIRIWNLDKVYIVPLVLSSTGVIPKHLHHSIKLLDLPQNAYITMQKAAILNTCRIVRRFLQEEPAIPTDQIS
;
A
#
# COMPACT_ATOMS: atom_id res chain seq x y z
N MET A 1 -24.85 20.74 28.03
CA MET A 1 -24.13 19.72 27.23
C MET A 1 -22.71 20.20 27.07
N THR A 2 -21.70 19.49 27.60
CA THR A 2 -20.31 19.94 27.50
C THR A 2 -19.81 19.70 26.06
N ALA A 3 -18.82 20.48 25.61
CA ALA A 3 -18.25 20.33 24.27
C ALA A 3 -17.76 18.90 24.00
N GLN A 4 -17.23 18.23 25.04
CA GLN A 4 -16.79 16.84 25.01
C GLN A 4 -17.93 15.84 24.75
N THR A 5 -19.11 16.05 25.36
CA THR A 5 -20.27 15.18 25.14
C THR A 5 -20.79 15.30 23.70
N ALA A 6 -20.83 16.53 23.17
CA ALA A 6 -21.24 16.79 21.79
C ALA A 6 -20.27 16.21 20.76
N GLU A 7 -18.97 16.22 21.05
CA GLU A 7 -17.94 15.62 20.18
C GLU A 7 -18.06 14.09 20.14
N ASN A 8 -18.24 13.46 21.30
CA ASN A 8 -18.42 12.01 21.40
C ASN A 8 -19.69 11.53 20.66
N GLU A 9 -20.80 12.27 20.77
CA GLU A 9 -22.04 11.96 20.04
C GLU A 9 -21.85 12.02 18.52
N LYS A 10 -21.08 13.01 18.03
CA LYS A 10 -20.74 13.13 16.60
C LYS A 10 -19.88 11.96 16.13
N LEU A 11 -18.87 11.57 16.92
CA LEU A 11 -18.03 10.41 16.61
C LEU A 11 -18.83 9.11 16.56
N ASP A 12 -19.73 8.89 17.51
CA ASP A 12 -20.59 7.71 17.53
C ASP A 12 -21.60 7.69 16.38
N SER A 13 -22.15 8.85 16.03
CA SER A 13 -22.99 9.01 14.83
C SER A 13 -22.22 8.63 13.57
N TRP A 14 -20.99 9.13 13.40
CA TRP A 14 -20.14 8.80 12.26
C TRP A 14 -19.75 7.31 12.22
N ARG A 15 -19.35 6.73 13.37
CA ARG A 15 -18.97 5.33 13.52
C ARG A 15 -20.09 4.36 13.14
N ARG A 16 -21.35 4.72 13.39
CA ARG A 16 -22.53 3.91 13.04
C ARG A 16 -22.87 3.92 11.55
N LYS A 17 -22.33 4.85 10.76
CA LYS A 17 -22.60 4.87 9.31
C LYS A 17 -21.99 3.63 8.64
N GLN A 18 -22.80 2.92 7.84
CA GLN A 18 -22.39 1.66 7.22
C GLN A 18 -21.20 1.81 6.25
N LEU A 19 -21.10 2.96 5.58
CA LEU A 19 -20.05 3.26 4.60
C LEU A 19 -18.90 4.05 5.23
N HIS A 20 -19.18 5.29 5.68
CA HIS A 20 -18.16 6.19 6.24
C HIS A 20 -17.55 5.69 7.56
N GLY A 21 -18.35 4.99 8.38
CA GLY A 21 -17.87 4.40 9.63
C GLY A 21 -16.90 3.22 9.44
N ARG A 22 -16.64 2.77 8.20
CA ARG A 22 -15.66 1.70 7.94
C ARG A 22 -14.24 2.16 8.26
N HIS A 23 -13.87 3.38 7.89
CA HIS A 23 -12.50 3.85 8.09
C HIS A 23 -12.14 3.95 9.58
N ILE A 24 -13.03 4.51 10.40
CA ILE A 24 -12.79 4.59 11.85
C ILE A 24 -12.71 3.19 12.48
N LYS A 25 -13.58 2.25 12.08
CA LYS A 25 -13.51 0.84 12.53
C LYS A 25 -12.19 0.18 12.16
N ASP A 26 -11.67 0.48 10.98
CA ASP A 26 -10.35 0.00 10.54
C ASP A 26 -9.22 0.57 11.42
N LEU A 27 -9.29 1.85 11.76
CA LEU A 27 -8.30 2.51 12.63
C LEU A 27 -8.34 2.05 14.09
N GLU A 28 -9.49 1.57 14.55
CA GLU A 28 -9.70 1.05 15.91
C GLU A 28 -9.23 -0.40 16.09
N GLN A 29 -8.84 -1.08 15.01
CA GLN A 29 -8.39 -2.46 15.11
C GLN A 29 -7.09 -2.55 15.96
N PRO A 30 -6.94 -3.54 16.88
CA PRO A 30 -5.85 -3.56 17.87
C PRO A 30 -4.41 -3.57 17.30
N HIS A 31 -4.27 -4.04 16.06
CA HIS A 31 -3.01 -4.21 15.35
C HIS A 31 -2.64 -3.00 14.48
N ILE A 32 -3.50 -1.98 14.43
CA ILE A 32 -3.30 -0.73 13.69
C ILE A 32 -2.76 0.33 14.64
N ASP A 33 -1.85 1.15 14.13
CA ASP A 33 -1.40 2.35 14.79
C ASP A 33 -2.24 3.54 14.30
N ASN A 34 -3.20 3.96 15.13
CA ASN A 34 -4.12 5.04 14.79
C ASN A 34 -3.38 6.37 14.59
N GLU A 35 -2.40 6.69 15.44
CA GLU A 35 -1.68 7.97 15.34
C GLU A 35 -0.83 8.01 14.07
N ALA A 36 -0.08 6.95 13.79
CA ALA A 36 0.72 6.84 12.58
C ALA A 36 -0.16 6.87 11.31
N SER A 37 -1.31 6.21 11.34
CA SER A 37 -2.28 6.19 10.22
C SER A 37 -2.83 7.57 9.87
N ASN A 38 -2.91 8.48 10.85
CA ASN A 38 -3.42 9.84 10.67
C ASN A 38 -2.30 10.90 10.66
N LYS A 39 -1.03 10.50 10.66
CA LYS A 39 0.10 11.43 10.78
C LYS A 39 0.22 12.38 9.59
N TRP A 40 -0.17 11.92 8.40
CA TRP A 40 -0.13 12.70 7.17
C TRP A 40 -0.98 13.99 7.25
N LEU A 41 -2.11 13.97 7.97
CA LEU A 41 -2.96 15.13 8.23
C LEU A 41 -2.32 16.17 9.17
N LYS A 42 -1.27 15.79 9.92
CA LYS A 42 -0.64 16.65 10.94
C LYS A 42 0.67 17.28 10.47
N ILE A 43 1.33 16.69 9.47
CA ILE A 43 2.68 17.14 9.05
C ILE A 43 2.60 18.19 7.93
N GLY A 44 1.51 18.25 7.17
CA GLY A 44 1.30 19.27 6.14
C GLY A 44 2.22 19.15 4.92
N TYR A 45 2.63 17.93 4.56
CA TYR A 45 3.48 17.69 3.37
C TYR A 45 2.69 17.36 2.10
N LEU A 46 1.37 17.26 2.19
CA LEU A 46 0.45 17.06 1.07
C LEU A 46 -0.28 18.36 0.76
N PHE A 47 -0.64 18.54 -0.50
CA PHE A 47 -1.52 19.64 -0.90
C PHE A 47 -2.93 19.42 -0.34
N PRO A 48 -3.63 20.45 0.15
CA PRO A 48 -4.98 20.34 0.72
C PRO A 48 -5.97 19.58 -0.18
N GLU A 49 -5.86 19.74 -1.49
CA GLU A 49 -6.70 19.06 -2.49
C GLU A 49 -6.45 17.54 -2.52
N THR A 50 -5.21 17.13 -2.25
CA THR A 50 -4.86 15.71 -2.14
C THR A 50 -5.30 15.13 -0.81
N GLU A 51 -5.23 15.92 0.26
CA GLU A 51 -5.74 15.50 1.56
C GLU A 51 -7.24 15.27 1.53
N GLY A 52 -8.01 16.27 1.07
CA GLY A 52 -9.46 16.15 0.93
C GLY A 52 -9.87 15.01 0.00
N PHE A 53 -9.11 14.77 -1.07
CA PHE A 53 -9.39 13.66 -1.97
C PHE A 53 -9.12 12.30 -1.31
N LEU A 54 -8.06 12.14 -0.51
CA LEU A 54 -7.84 10.90 0.22
C LEU A 54 -8.94 10.66 1.26
N ILE A 55 -9.40 11.70 1.96
CA ILE A 55 -10.54 11.58 2.88
C ILE A 55 -11.77 11.05 2.13
N SER A 56 -12.07 11.57 0.93
CA SER A 56 -13.18 11.06 0.11
C SER A 56 -13.03 9.58 -0.24
N ILE A 57 -11.80 9.10 -0.50
CA ILE A 57 -11.49 7.69 -0.75
C ILE A 57 -11.70 6.85 0.52
N GLN A 58 -11.23 7.33 1.67
CA GLN A 58 -11.38 6.66 2.97
C GLN A 58 -12.86 6.54 3.37
N ASP A 59 -13.63 7.61 3.17
CA ASP A 59 -15.08 7.65 3.41
C ASP A 59 -15.89 6.95 2.31
N GLN A 60 -15.23 6.50 1.23
CA GLN A 60 -15.84 5.87 0.05
C GLN A 60 -16.87 6.77 -0.66
N VAL A 61 -16.71 8.09 -0.54
CA VAL A 61 -17.50 9.13 -1.22
C VAL A 61 -16.81 9.49 -2.53
N VAL A 62 -16.85 8.57 -3.47
CA VAL A 62 -16.25 8.74 -4.78
C VAL A 62 -17.24 8.28 -5.84
N ASN A 63 -17.29 8.98 -6.97
CA ASN A 63 -18.25 8.75 -8.05
C ASN A 63 -17.97 7.46 -8.84
N THR A 64 -18.07 6.33 -8.16
CA THR A 64 -18.00 5.00 -8.77
C THR A 64 -19.40 4.55 -9.19
N LYS A 65 -19.49 3.64 -10.16
CA LYS A 65 -20.78 3.09 -10.60
C LYS A 65 -21.55 2.39 -9.47
N ASN A 66 -20.83 1.68 -8.59
CA ASN A 66 -21.45 1.07 -7.41
C ASN A 66 -22.01 2.13 -6.43
N TYR A 67 -21.28 3.22 -6.21
CA TYR A 67 -21.75 4.33 -5.38
C TYR A 67 -22.99 5.01 -5.99
N ARG A 68 -22.99 5.28 -7.30
CA ARG A 68 -24.14 5.85 -8.02
C ARG A 68 -25.39 4.97 -7.89
N LYS A 69 -25.25 3.66 -8.10
CA LYS A 69 -26.35 2.70 -8.08
C LYS A 69 -26.96 2.51 -6.69
N PHE A 70 -26.13 2.26 -5.67
CA PHE A 70 -26.62 1.83 -4.36
C PHE A 70 -26.74 2.95 -3.33
N ILE A 71 -25.93 4.00 -3.44
CA ILE A 71 -25.90 5.10 -2.47
C ILE A 71 -26.70 6.30 -2.98
N ILE A 72 -26.35 6.81 -4.16
CA ILE A 72 -27.11 7.92 -4.79
C ILE A 72 -28.48 7.44 -5.27
N LYS A 73 -28.60 6.15 -5.63
CA LYS A 73 -29.79 5.57 -6.26
C LYS A 73 -30.16 6.30 -7.56
N ASP A 74 -29.13 6.65 -8.33
CA ASP A 74 -29.27 7.27 -9.64
C ASP A 74 -30.05 6.32 -10.58
N PRO A 75 -31.25 6.71 -11.08
CA PRO A 75 -32.06 5.88 -11.96
C PRO A 75 -31.34 5.47 -13.25
N CYS A 76 -30.35 6.25 -13.70
CA CYS A 76 -29.55 5.96 -14.87
C CYS A 76 -28.42 4.94 -14.60
N ALA A 77 -28.09 4.66 -13.33
CA ALA A 77 -27.00 3.78 -12.93
C ALA A 77 -27.46 2.31 -12.79
N LEU A 78 -27.80 1.69 -13.92
CA LEU A 78 -28.28 0.30 -13.95
C LEU A 78 -27.16 -0.74 -13.75
N ASP A 79 -25.96 -0.46 -14.27
CA ASP A 79 -24.81 -1.36 -14.21
C ASP A 79 -23.73 -0.84 -13.24
N ASP A 80 -23.38 -1.65 -12.25
CA ASP A 80 -22.32 -1.35 -11.29
C ASP A 80 -20.98 -2.00 -11.63
N ARG A 81 -20.86 -2.77 -12.72
CA ARG A 81 -19.59 -3.37 -13.13
C ARG A 81 -18.54 -2.30 -13.46
N CYS A 82 -17.30 -2.57 -13.05
CA CYS A 82 -16.13 -1.74 -13.28
C CYS A 82 -16.00 -1.31 -14.75
N ARG A 83 -15.88 0.01 -14.98
CA ARG A 83 -15.73 0.61 -16.32
C ARG A 83 -14.45 0.21 -17.06
N LYS A 84 -13.50 -0.43 -16.38
CA LYS A 84 -12.23 -0.90 -16.97
C LYS A 84 -12.21 -2.41 -17.17
N CYS A 85 -12.50 -3.19 -16.13
CA CYS A 85 -12.41 -4.64 -16.23
C CYS A 85 -13.72 -5.33 -16.62
N HIS A 86 -14.86 -4.64 -16.50
CA HIS A 86 -16.22 -5.15 -16.79
C HIS A 86 -16.62 -6.43 -16.05
N LYS A 87 -15.87 -6.83 -15.01
CA LYS A 87 -16.09 -8.09 -14.26
C LYS A 87 -16.73 -7.86 -12.89
N ASN A 88 -16.03 -7.12 -12.02
CA ASN A 88 -16.45 -6.92 -10.63
C ASN A 88 -17.17 -5.59 -10.44
N PRO A 89 -17.99 -5.45 -9.38
CA PRO A 89 -18.55 -4.16 -8.99
C PRO A 89 -17.48 -3.09 -8.81
N GLU A 90 -17.75 -1.90 -9.35
CA GLU A 90 -16.88 -0.73 -9.30
C GLU A 90 -16.95 -0.07 -7.92
N THR A 91 -16.36 -0.72 -6.93
CA THR A 91 -16.18 -0.13 -5.59
C THR A 91 -14.83 0.57 -5.52
N ILE A 92 -14.65 1.46 -4.53
CA ILE A 92 -13.33 2.04 -4.29
C ILE A 92 -12.27 0.98 -4.01
N GLN A 93 -12.62 -0.06 -3.25
CA GLN A 93 -11.69 -1.15 -2.94
C GLN A 93 -11.32 -1.99 -4.17
N HIS A 94 -12.23 -2.05 -5.13
CA HIS A 94 -11.92 -2.62 -6.44
C HIS A 94 -10.93 -1.75 -7.21
N ILE A 95 -11.18 -0.44 -7.30
CA ILE A 95 -10.32 0.50 -8.03
C ILE A 95 -8.90 0.54 -7.45
N ILE A 96 -8.76 0.60 -6.13
CA ILE A 96 -7.44 0.80 -5.51
C ILE A 96 -6.61 -0.47 -5.40
N ASN A 97 -7.20 -1.67 -5.48
CA ASN A 97 -6.48 -2.92 -5.18
C ASN A 97 -6.93 -4.21 -5.89
N ALA A 98 -8.09 -4.24 -6.56
CA ALA A 98 -8.64 -5.51 -7.08
C ALA A 98 -8.98 -5.49 -8.59
N CYS A 99 -8.74 -4.38 -9.29
CA CYS A 99 -8.97 -4.30 -10.72
C CYS A 99 -7.80 -4.94 -11.49
N PRO A 100 -7.98 -6.05 -12.21
CA PRO A 100 -6.89 -6.75 -12.89
C PRO A 100 -6.23 -5.91 -13.98
N VAL A 101 -6.97 -4.97 -14.59
CA VAL A 101 -6.47 -4.05 -15.61
C VAL A 101 -5.46 -3.06 -15.02
N LEU A 102 -5.58 -2.73 -13.73
CA LEU A 102 -4.69 -1.78 -13.05
C LEU A 102 -3.46 -2.45 -12.43
N THR A 103 -3.44 -3.79 -12.34
CA THR A 103 -2.38 -4.54 -11.66
C THR A 103 -0.99 -4.29 -12.24
N GLN A 104 -0.83 -4.45 -13.56
CA GLN A 104 0.49 -4.45 -14.18
C GLN A 104 1.16 -3.07 -14.20
N ASN A 105 0.37 -2.00 -14.26
CA ASN A 105 0.89 -0.64 -14.40
C ASN A 105 0.76 0.15 -13.09
N ASP A 106 -0.47 0.41 -12.65
CA ASP A 106 -0.74 1.31 -11.53
C ASP A 106 -0.31 0.74 -10.18
N TYR A 107 -0.72 -0.50 -9.90
CA TYR A 107 -0.41 -1.12 -8.61
C TYR A 107 1.09 -1.40 -8.50
N THR A 108 1.72 -1.88 -9.59
CA THR A 108 3.19 -2.01 -9.69
C THR A 108 3.89 -0.68 -9.48
N HIS A 109 3.39 0.42 -10.08
CA HIS A 109 4.01 1.73 -9.89
C HIS A 109 3.93 2.18 -8.43
N ARG A 110 2.75 2.11 -7.79
CA ARG A 110 2.59 2.45 -6.36
C ARG A 110 3.52 1.62 -5.47
N HIS A 111 3.60 0.33 -5.73
CA HIS A 111 4.47 -0.60 -5.03
C HIS A 111 5.94 -0.19 -5.16
N ASN A 112 6.40 0.03 -6.40
CA ASN A 112 7.80 0.34 -6.69
C ASN A 112 8.25 1.67 -6.05
N GLN A 113 7.37 2.65 -5.89
CA GLN A 113 7.72 3.90 -5.19
C GLN A 113 8.17 3.65 -3.74
N ILE A 114 7.54 2.68 -3.05
CA ILE A 114 7.91 2.30 -1.69
C ILE A 114 9.19 1.44 -1.71
N VAL A 115 9.30 0.48 -2.63
CA VAL A 115 10.52 -0.33 -2.81
C VAL A 115 11.73 0.55 -3.07
N HIS A 116 11.62 1.52 -3.98
CA HIS A 116 12.70 2.46 -4.32
C HIS A 116 13.13 3.28 -3.11
N TYR A 117 12.18 3.75 -2.31
CA TYR A 117 12.48 4.47 -1.06
C TYR A 117 13.25 3.59 -0.06
N VAL A 118 12.75 2.38 0.21
CA VAL A 118 13.38 1.44 1.16
C VAL A 118 14.77 1.05 0.68
N HIS A 119 14.91 0.68 -0.60
CA HIS A 119 16.18 0.32 -1.21
C HIS A 119 17.18 1.48 -1.11
N GLN A 120 16.77 2.70 -1.46
CA GLN A 120 17.63 3.88 -1.38
C GLN A 120 18.12 4.12 0.06
N LYS A 121 17.24 4.01 1.05
CA LYS A 121 17.61 4.20 2.46
C LYS A 121 18.61 3.15 2.95
N LEU A 122 18.40 1.89 2.59
CA LEU A 122 19.34 0.81 2.92
C LEU A 122 20.69 1.02 2.22
N ALA A 123 20.69 1.34 0.93
CA ALA A 123 21.92 1.54 0.17
C ALA A 123 22.75 2.72 0.70
N ILE A 124 22.13 3.84 1.09
CA ILE A 124 22.81 4.96 1.73
C ILE A 124 23.40 4.54 3.09
N LYS A 125 22.61 3.86 3.92
CA LYS A 125 23.04 3.39 5.24
C LYS A 125 24.27 2.48 5.16
N HIS A 126 24.29 1.57 4.20
CA HIS A 126 25.41 0.64 3.99
C HIS A 126 26.54 1.23 3.11
N LYS A 127 26.54 2.55 2.87
CA LYS A 127 27.56 3.27 2.10
C LYS A 127 27.73 2.77 0.65
N LEU A 128 26.69 2.13 0.10
CA LEU A 128 26.62 1.71 -1.30
C LEU A 128 26.20 2.87 -2.23
N LEU A 129 25.56 3.89 -1.67
CA LEU A 129 25.21 5.14 -2.34
C LEU A 129 25.67 6.35 -1.51
N PRO A 130 26.00 7.48 -2.14
CA PRO A 130 26.32 8.71 -1.43
C PRO A 130 25.11 9.25 -0.66
N PRO A 131 25.28 10.05 0.40
CA PRO A 131 24.17 10.55 1.22
C PRO A 131 23.18 11.46 0.49
N LYS A 132 23.66 12.20 -0.52
CA LYS A 132 22.84 13.03 -1.42
C LYS A 132 22.60 12.28 -2.73
N VAL A 133 21.46 11.60 -2.80
CA VAL A 133 20.94 10.98 -4.03
C VAL A 133 19.71 11.78 -4.49
N GLN A 134 19.35 11.67 -5.76
CA GLN A 134 18.06 12.15 -6.27
C GLN A 134 16.89 11.62 -5.43
N PRO A 135 15.75 12.35 -5.38
CA PRO A 135 14.57 11.90 -4.65
C PRO A 135 14.14 10.47 -5.04
N TYR A 136 13.55 9.72 -4.09
CA TYR A 136 13.20 8.31 -4.29
C TYR A 136 12.31 8.06 -5.52
N TYR A 137 11.47 9.03 -5.91
CA TYR A 137 10.57 8.92 -7.05
C TYR A 137 11.27 9.08 -8.41
N GLN A 138 12.50 9.61 -8.41
CA GLN A 138 13.40 9.62 -9.58
C GLN A 138 14.44 8.51 -9.50
N TYR A 139 14.61 7.88 -8.34
CA TYR A 139 15.57 6.81 -8.12
C TYR A 139 15.11 5.51 -8.78
N THR A 140 16.01 4.83 -9.49
CA THR A 140 15.81 3.48 -10.00
C THR A 140 16.98 2.61 -9.53
N PRO A 141 16.74 1.57 -8.71
CA PRO A 141 17.77 0.62 -8.34
C PRO A 141 18.40 -0.01 -9.57
N LYS A 142 19.73 -0.19 -9.57
CA LYS A 142 20.36 -1.05 -10.59
C LYS A 142 19.88 -2.47 -10.34
N ALA A 143 19.13 -3.03 -11.28
CA ALA A 143 18.70 -4.41 -11.19
C ALA A 143 19.93 -5.32 -11.29
N VAL A 144 20.20 -6.09 -10.25
CA VAL A 144 21.03 -7.28 -10.36
C VAL A 144 20.07 -8.38 -10.82
N LEU A 145 20.23 -8.85 -12.05
CA LEU A 145 19.41 -9.92 -12.64
C LEU A 145 19.84 -11.29 -12.08
N GLU A 146 19.82 -11.44 -10.76
CA GLU A 146 20.14 -12.70 -10.09
C GLU A 146 18.91 -13.15 -9.31
N THR A 147 18.20 -14.13 -9.84
CA THR A 147 17.29 -14.96 -9.03
C THR A 147 18.12 -15.76 -8.05
N ILE A 148 17.66 -15.90 -6.80
CA ILE A 148 18.36 -16.73 -5.82
C ILE A 148 18.31 -18.17 -6.33
N LEU A 149 19.46 -18.67 -6.79
CA LEU A 149 19.62 -20.02 -7.31
C LEU A 149 19.64 -20.99 -6.13
N THR A 150 18.71 -21.94 -6.14
CA THR A 150 18.60 -23.01 -5.16
C THR A 150 18.68 -24.36 -5.86
N ASP A 151 19.32 -25.34 -5.23
CA ASP A 151 19.44 -26.73 -5.70
C ASP A 151 18.08 -27.47 -5.67
N LYS A 152 17.12 -26.98 -4.89
CA LYS A 152 15.71 -27.39 -4.93
C LYS A 152 14.87 -26.37 -5.70
N THR A 153 13.82 -26.83 -6.39
CA THR A 153 12.83 -25.95 -7.02
C THR A 153 12.03 -25.19 -5.97
N ILE A 154 12.31 -23.90 -5.78
CA ILE A 154 11.52 -23.00 -4.94
C ILE A 154 10.71 -22.08 -5.85
N TYR A 155 9.39 -22.13 -5.72
CA TYR A 155 8.48 -21.31 -6.54
C TYR A 155 8.54 -19.81 -6.21
N CYS A 156 8.97 -19.45 -4.99
CA CYS A 156 9.01 -18.07 -4.48
C CYS A 156 10.43 -17.61 -4.14
N ASN A 157 11.29 -17.46 -5.15
CA ASN A 157 12.72 -17.16 -4.99
C ASN A 157 13.12 -15.69 -5.25
N ARG A 158 12.13 -14.78 -5.37
CA ARG A 158 12.37 -13.36 -5.67
C ARG A 158 11.68 -12.43 -4.66
N PRO A 159 12.34 -12.10 -3.54
CA PRO A 159 11.98 -10.94 -2.71
C PRO A 159 12.13 -9.64 -3.51
N ASP A 160 11.50 -8.56 -3.04
CA ASP A 160 11.68 -7.24 -3.65
C ASP A 160 13.09 -6.71 -3.42
N ILE A 161 13.60 -6.90 -2.20
CA ILE A 161 14.95 -6.52 -1.80
C ILE A 161 15.56 -7.65 -0.97
N THR A 162 16.75 -8.09 -1.36
CA THR A 162 17.59 -8.99 -0.56
C THR A 162 18.80 -8.20 -0.07
N LEU A 163 18.94 -8.05 1.24
CA LEU A 163 20.10 -7.42 1.87
C LEU A 163 20.97 -8.49 2.52
N LEU A 164 22.22 -8.62 2.07
CA LEU A 164 23.18 -9.58 2.59
C LEU A 164 24.28 -8.86 3.36
N ASP A 165 24.42 -9.18 4.64
CA ASP A 165 25.56 -8.80 5.48
C ASP A 165 26.53 -9.98 5.58
N LYS A 166 27.57 -9.96 4.77
CA LYS A 166 28.61 -11.01 4.75
C LYS A 166 29.47 -11.01 6.01
N THR A 167 29.59 -9.89 6.71
CA THR A 167 30.44 -9.76 7.90
C THR A 167 29.80 -10.47 9.08
N HIS A 168 28.51 -10.25 9.29
CA HIS A 168 27.75 -10.86 10.38
C HIS A 168 27.05 -12.16 9.96
N LYS A 169 27.20 -12.61 8.71
CA LYS A 169 26.53 -13.77 8.13
C LYS A 169 25.00 -13.72 8.30
N ILE A 170 24.40 -12.57 8.01
CA ILE A 170 22.95 -12.36 8.12
C ILE A 170 22.39 -11.92 6.77
N ALA A 171 21.17 -12.35 6.43
CA ALA A 171 20.42 -11.76 5.33
C ALA A 171 19.00 -11.33 5.73
N TYR A 172 18.45 -10.38 4.97
CA TYR A 172 17.08 -9.89 5.09
C TYR A 172 16.37 -10.05 3.74
N LEU A 173 15.27 -10.79 3.75
CA LEU A 173 14.34 -10.96 2.63
C LEU A 173 13.19 -9.98 2.84
N ILE A 174 13.22 -8.87 2.12
CA ILE A 174 12.28 -7.76 2.31
C ILE A 174 11.27 -7.79 1.17
N ASP A 175 10.00 -7.75 1.52
CA ASP A 175 8.91 -7.80 0.55
C ASP A 175 7.82 -6.77 0.93
N VAL A 176 7.46 -5.91 -0.01
CA VAL A 176 6.54 -4.79 0.19
C VAL A 176 5.13 -5.19 -0.23
N ALA A 177 4.11 -4.75 0.49
CA ALA A 177 2.74 -4.81 -0.01
C ALA A 177 1.92 -3.60 0.38
N VAL A 178 1.02 -3.24 -0.54
CA VAL A 178 0.07 -2.16 -0.37
C VAL A 178 -1.36 -2.69 -0.55
N PRO A 179 -1.90 -3.49 0.38
CA PRO A 179 -3.23 -4.09 0.24
C PRO A 179 -4.36 -3.12 0.63
N ASN A 180 -5.61 -3.58 0.47
CA ASN A 180 -6.75 -2.99 1.17
C ASN A 180 -6.58 -3.16 2.69
N THR A 181 -7.12 -2.22 3.49
CA THR A 181 -6.95 -2.22 4.95
C THR A 181 -7.36 -3.53 5.63
N HIS A 182 -8.52 -4.09 5.26
CA HIS A 182 -9.00 -5.37 5.82
C HIS A 182 -8.09 -6.58 5.49
N ASN A 183 -7.21 -6.45 4.48
CA ASN A 183 -6.30 -7.51 4.06
C ASN A 183 -4.87 -7.35 4.63
N ILE A 184 -4.61 -6.34 5.48
CA ILE A 184 -3.25 -6.10 6.01
C ILE A 184 -2.71 -7.33 6.75
N LYS A 185 -3.46 -7.89 7.70
CA LYS A 185 -3.03 -9.07 8.47
C LYS A 185 -2.69 -10.24 7.56
N LYS A 186 -3.61 -10.55 6.64
CA LYS A 186 -3.43 -11.62 5.67
C LYS A 186 -2.17 -11.40 4.82
N ALA A 187 -1.96 -10.19 4.30
CA ALA A 187 -0.79 -9.87 3.49
C ALA A 187 0.54 -10.03 4.27
N ILE A 188 0.58 -9.70 5.56
CA ILE A 188 1.76 -9.92 6.40
C ILE A 188 2.02 -11.42 6.55
N THR A 189 0.99 -12.18 6.96
CA THR A 189 1.09 -13.63 7.18
C THR A 189 1.48 -14.38 5.90
N ASP A 190 0.82 -14.07 4.77
CA ASP A 190 1.08 -14.69 3.48
C ASP A 190 2.54 -14.45 3.04
N LYS A 191 3.09 -13.24 3.25
CA LYS A 191 4.50 -12.95 2.91
C LYS A 191 5.49 -13.68 3.80
N ILE A 192 5.21 -13.80 5.11
CA ILE A 192 6.07 -14.57 6.01
C ILE A 192 6.12 -16.03 5.56
N HIS A 193 4.96 -16.65 5.33
CA HIS A 193 4.89 -18.03 4.86
C HIS A 193 5.54 -18.23 3.49
N LYS A 194 5.32 -17.30 2.55
CA LYS A 194 5.85 -17.35 1.18
C LYS A 194 7.36 -17.54 1.12
N TYR A 195 8.12 -16.94 2.05
CA TYR A 195 9.58 -17.00 2.06
C TYR A 195 10.15 -17.95 3.12
N SER A 196 9.33 -18.69 3.86
CA SER A 196 9.81 -19.63 4.89
C SER A 196 10.75 -20.69 4.31
N GLU A 197 10.39 -21.32 3.18
CA GLU A 197 11.25 -22.31 2.52
C GLU A 197 12.53 -21.67 1.97
N LEU A 198 12.40 -20.52 1.29
CA LEU A 198 13.55 -19.79 0.74
C LEU A 198 14.55 -19.40 1.82
N LYS A 199 14.07 -19.01 3.00
CA LYS A 199 14.90 -18.64 4.14
C LYS A 199 15.82 -19.80 4.55
N GLU A 200 15.28 -21.00 4.75
CA GLU A 200 16.06 -22.17 5.18
C GLU A 200 17.08 -22.59 4.10
N GLU A 201 16.71 -22.47 2.83
CA GLU A 201 17.57 -22.78 1.70
C GLU A 201 18.73 -21.78 1.56
N ILE A 202 18.46 -20.48 1.76
CA ILE A 202 19.51 -19.45 1.76
C ILE A 202 20.49 -19.64 2.94
N ILE A 203 20.00 -19.98 4.13
CA ILE A 203 20.85 -20.27 5.29
C ILE A 203 21.88 -21.34 4.92
N ARG A 204 21.41 -22.42 4.28
CA ARG A 204 22.26 -23.54 3.84
C ARG A 204 23.23 -23.14 2.72
N ILE A 205 22.73 -22.56 1.63
CA ILE A 205 23.52 -22.31 0.41
C ILE A 205 24.56 -21.21 0.64
N TRP A 206 24.19 -20.14 1.37
CA TRP A 206 25.08 -19.01 1.62
C TRP A 206 25.85 -19.14 2.94
N ASN A 207 25.69 -20.26 3.67
CA ASN A 207 26.33 -20.52 4.96
C ASN A 207 26.16 -19.36 5.95
N LEU A 208 24.91 -18.92 6.13
CA LEU A 208 24.53 -17.80 6.98
C LEU A 208 24.10 -18.27 8.37
N ASP A 209 24.32 -17.44 9.38
CA ASP A 209 23.89 -17.72 10.74
C ASP A 209 22.39 -17.43 10.91
N LYS A 210 21.86 -16.44 10.17
CA LYS A 210 20.44 -16.07 10.25
C LYS A 210 19.92 -15.40 8.99
N VAL A 211 18.66 -15.68 8.67
CA VAL A 211 17.91 -14.98 7.63
C VAL A 211 16.58 -14.49 8.20
N TYR A 212 16.26 -13.22 7.97
CA TYR A 212 15.03 -12.58 8.43
C TYR A 212 14.08 -12.34 7.26
N ILE A 213 12.81 -12.70 7.42
CA ILE A 213 11.74 -12.34 6.48
C ILE A 213 11.10 -11.06 7.00
N VAL A 214 11.12 -9.99 6.21
CA VAL A 214 10.71 -8.65 6.64
C VAL A 214 9.61 -8.11 5.73
N PRO A 215 8.33 -8.40 6.02
CA PRO A 215 7.23 -7.84 5.24
C PRO A 215 6.99 -6.38 5.61
N LEU A 216 7.07 -5.49 4.63
CA LEU A 216 6.77 -4.06 4.75
C LEU A 216 5.38 -3.79 4.18
N VAL A 217 4.36 -3.86 5.06
CA VAL A 217 2.94 -3.77 4.67
C VAL A 217 2.30 -2.49 5.22
N LEU A 218 1.59 -1.76 4.36
CA LEU A 218 0.71 -0.64 4.73
C LEU A 218 -0.49 -0.56 3.79
N SER A 219 -1.61 0.01 4.21
CA SER A 219 -2.79 0.12 3.33
C SER A 219 -2.59 1.12 2.20
N SER A 220 -3.22 0.86 1.06
CA SER A 220 -3.42 1.83 -0.03
C SER A 220 -4.05 3.15 0.43
N THR A 221 -4.86 3.12 1.49
CA THR A 221 -5.52 4.31 2.07
C THR A 221 -4.70 4.98 3.18
N GLY A 222 -3.44 4.59 3.38
CA GLY A 222 -2.54 5.21 4.35
C GLY A 222 -2.60 4.64 5.78
N VAL A 223 -3.38 3.58 6.02
CA VAL A 223 -3.43 2.90 7.32
C VAL A 223 -2.13 2.14 7.61
N ILE A 224 -1.58 2.35 8.79
CA ILE A 224 -0.28 1.82 9.24
C ILE A 224 -0.49 0.72 10.29
N PRO A 225 -0.08 -0.53 10.02
CA PRO A 225 -0.04 -1.56 11.05
C PRO A 225 1.14 -1.36 12.00
N LYS A 226 0.97 -1.72 13.27
CA LYS A 226 2.04 -1.74 14.28
C LYS A 226 3.25 -2.59 13.84
N HIS A 227 2.98 -3.65 13.08
CA HIS A 227 4.01 -4.51 12.48
C HIS A 227 5.00 -3.73 11.61
N LEU A 228 4.57 -2.69 10.88
CA LEU A 228 5.47 -1.92 10.02
C LEU A 228 6.58 -1.25 10.82
N HIS A 229 6.29 -0.76 12.03
CA HIS A 229 7.30 -0.18 12.92
C HIS A 229 8.32 -1.22 13.37
N HIS A 230 7.87 -2.45 13.67
CA HIS A 230 8.77 -3.56 13.98
C HIS A 230 9.70 -3.87 12.81
N SER A 231 9.18 -3.96 11.58
CA SER A 231 9.97 -4.19 10.37
C SER A 231 10.98 -3.09 10.10
N ILE A 232 10.59 -1.82 10.25
CA ILE A 232 11.49 -0.65 10.11
C ILE A 232 12.61 -0.73 11.15
N LYS A 233 12.28 -1.07 12.40
CA LYS A 233 13.27 -1.25 13.48
C LYS A 233 14.22 -2.41 13.18
N LEU A 234 13.72 -3.53 12.66
CA LEU A 234 14.53 -4.71 12.32
C LEU A 234 15.55 -4.43 11.21
N LEU A 235 15.20 -3.56 10.26
CA LEU A 235 16.11 -3.06 9.23
C LEU A 235 17.02 -1.91 9.72
N ASP A 236 16.80 -1.48 10.97
CA ASP A 236 17.46 -0.33 11.59
C ASP A 236 17.40 0.90 10.66
N LEU A 237 16.20 1.16 10.16
CA LEU A 237 15.85 2.37 9.43
C LEU A 237 15.30 3.42 10.43
N PRO A 238 15.36 4.72 10.09
CA PRO A 238 14.77 5.76 10.93
C PRO A 238 13.30 5.48 11.23
N GLN A 239 12.89 5.65 12.50
CA GLN A 239 11.52 5.34 12.92
C GLN A 239 10.45 6.13 12.17
N ASN A 240 10.79 7.30 11.64
CA ASN A 240 9.90 8.12 10.81
C ASN A 240 9.84 7.68 9.33
N ALA A 241 10.53 6.60 8.95
CA ALA A 241 10.54 6.12 7.57
C ALA A 241 9.14 5.75 7.05
N TYR A 242 8.26 5.26 7.93
CA TYR A 242 6.87 4.95 7.57
C TYR A 242 6.14 6.17 6.99
N ILE A 243 6.48 7.40 7.40
CA ILE A 243 5.83 8.63 6.94
C ILE A 243 6.03 8.80 5.43
N THR A 244 7.25 8.53 4.95
CA THR A 244 7.54 8.64 3.51
C THR A 244 6.90 7.50 2.73
N MET A 245 6.88 6.29 3.29
CA MET A 245 6.18 5.14 2.69
C MET A 245 4.66 5.39 2.58
N GLN A 246 4.06 5.94 3.65
CA GLN A 246 2.67 6.35 3.72
C GLN A 246 2.36 7.42 2.68
N LYS A 247 3.19 8.47 2.60
CA LYS A 247 3.09 9.52 1.58
C LYS A 247 3.09 8.92 0.18
N ALA A 248 4.03 8.03 -0.13
CA ALA A 248 4.13 7.38 -1.42
C ALA A 248 2.88 6.56 -1.75
N ALA A 249 2.36 5.77 -0.80
CA ALA A 249 1.12 5.01 -0.98
C ALA A 249 -0.08 5.94 -1.27
N ILE A 250 -0.26 6.98 -0.46
CA ILE A 250 -1.36 7.95 -0.57
C ILE A 250 -1.36 8.66 -1.92
N LEU A 251 -0.22 9.23 -2.31
CA LEU A 251 -0.10 9.99 -3.56
C LEU A 251 -0.44 9.13 -4.77
N ASN A 252 0.07 7.90 -4.79
CA ASN A 252 -0.17 6.99 -5.90
C ASN A 252 -1.60 6.44 -5.89
N THR A 253 -2.19 6.16 -4.72
CA THR A 253 -3.62 5.80 -4.66
C THR A 253 -4.50 6.93 -5.17
N CYS A 254 -4.24 8.18 -4.79
CA CYS A 254 -4.96 9.34 -5.31
C CYS A 254 -4.81 9.45 -6.83
N ARG A 255 -3.59 9.28 -7.36
CA ARG A 255 -3.33 9.27 -8.80
C ARG A 255 -4.13 8.18 -9.52
N ILE A 256 -4.16 6.96 -8.98
CA ILE A 256 -4.90 5.83 -9.55
C ILE A 256 -6.39 6.18 -9.66
N VAL A 257 -6.99 6.65 -8.57
CA VAL A 257 -8.43 6.97 -8.55
C VAL A 257 -8.73 8.14 -9.49
N ARG A 258 -7.92 9.21 -9.51
CA ARG A 258 -8.10 10.34 -10.44
C ARG A 258 -8.08 9.88 -11.90
N ARG A 259 -7.05 9.12 -12.29
CA ARG A 259 -6.93 8.61 -13.66
C ARG A 259 -8.08 7.68 -14.03
N PHE A 260 -8.43 6.77 -13.12
CA PHE A 260 -9.54 5.85 -13.32
C PHE A 260 -10.87 6.57 -13.56
N LEU A 261 -11.10 7.70 -12.88
CA LEU A 261 -12.33 8.47 -13.00
C LEU A 261 -12.36 9.39 -14.23
N GLN A 262 -11.21 9.92 -14.65
CA GLN A 262 -11.09 10.81 -15.82
C GLN A 262 -11.27 10.08 -17.15
N GLU A 263 -10.90 8.81 -17.23
CA GLU A 263 -11.05 8.00 -18.44
C GLU A 263 -12.48 7.44 -18.55
N GLU A 264 -13.45 8.30 -18.91
CA GLU A 264 -14.74 7.83 -19.43
C GLU A 264 -14.51 7.07 -20.75
N PRO A 265 -15.27 5.98 -21.03
CA PRO A 265 -15.21 5.36 -22.34
C PRO A 265 -15.64 6.37 -23.40
N ALA A 266 -14.82 6.56 -24.44
CA ALA A 266 -15.24 7.28 -25.62
C ALA A 266 -16.58 6.71 -26.08
N ILE A 267 -17.59 7.57 -26.21
CA ILE A 267 -18.84 7.22 -26.88
C ILE A 267 -18.44 6.75 -28.28
N PRO A 268 -18.78 5.51 -28.71
CA PRO A 268 -18.51 5.09 -30.07
C PRO A 268 -19.20 6.07 -31.02
N THR A 269 -18.42 6.68 -31.92
CA THR A 269 -18.91 7.60 -32.95
C THR A 269 -19.88 6.96 -33.95
N ASP A 270 -20.21 5.68 -33.80
CA ASP A 270 -21.11 4.93 -34.67
C ASP A 270 -22.60 5.08 -34.34
N GLN A 271 -22.98 6.06 -33.51
CA GLN A 271 -24.39 6.41 -33.24
C GLN A 271 -24.74 7.86 -33.58
N ILE A 272 -23.92 8.53 -34.39
CA ILE A 272 -24.31 9.78 -35.06
C ILE A 272 -24.50 9.45 -36.53
N SER A 273 -25.69 8.95 -36.86
CA SER A 273 -26.22 8.86 -38.22
C SER A 273 -27.68 9.22 -38.20
#